data_AF-A0A0J9EBH5-F1
#
_entry.id   AF-A0A0J9EBH5-F1
#
_cell.length_a   1.000
_cell.length_b   1.000
_cell.length_c   1.000
_cell.angle_alpha   90.00
_cell.angle_beta   90.00
_cell.angle_gamma   90.00
#
_symmetry.space_group_name_H-M   'P 1'
#
loop_
_entity.id
_entity.type
_entity.pdbx_description
1 polymer ?
#
loop_
_entity_poly.entity_id
_entity_poly.type
_entity_poly.pdbx_seq_one_letter_code
_entity_poly.pdbx_strand_id
1 'polypeptide(L)'
;MKLTTAAKVNCATAAALREWVTKSVKPAVGKRGGGVASLKVVAHYSCRTRNNRAGGKISEHGKGNAIDIAAINLRNGESLTVLRGWRDRSQSKILRRVHRGACGPFGTVLGPDSDRYHQDHFHFDVASHRSGSYCR
;
A
#
# COMPACT_ATOMS: atom_id res chain seq x y z
N MET A 1 8.43 -10.44 8.92
CA MET A 1 7.02 -10.01 8.88
C MET A 1 6.31 -10.83 7.82
N LYS A 2 4.99 -11.00 7.90
CA LYS A 2 4.18 -11.70 6.89
C LYS A 2 3.13 -10.76 6.29
N LEU A 3 2.51 -11.15 5.18
CA LEU A 3 1.24 -10.55 4.75
C LEU A 3 0.10 -11.31 5.43
N THR A 4 -1.01 -10.65 5.77
CA THR A 4 -2.17 -11.33 6.39
C THR A 4 -2.84 -12.33 5.47
N THR A 5 -2.68 -12.16 4.15
CA THR A 5 -3.05 -13.13 3.14
C THR A 5 -1.96 -13.23 2.09
N ALA A 6 -1.86 -14.36 1.39
CA ALA A 6 -0.94 -14.52 0.27
C ALA A 6 -1.41 -13.64 -0.90
N ALA A 7 -0.55 -12.73 -1.37
CA ALA A 7 -0.86 -11.84 -2.48
C ALA A 7 -0.31 -12.41 -3.79
N LYS A 8 -1.19 -12.55 -4.80
CA LYS A 8 -0.76 -12.81 -6.18
C LYS A 8 -0.47 -11.46 -6.84
N VAL A 9 0.79 -11.24 -7.20
CA VAL A 9 1.30 -10.05 -7.89
C VAL A 9 2.43 -10.46 -8.83
N ASN A 10 2.82 -9.58 -9.75
CA ASN A 10 4.00 -9.83 -10.59
C ASN A 10 5.31 -9.50 -9.87
N CYS A 11 6.43 -9.87 -10.48
CA CYS A 11 7.76 -9.69 -9.90
C CYS A 11 8.11 -8.23 -9.61
N ALA A 12 7.72 -7.30 -10.49
CA ALA A 12 7.98 -5.87 -10.30
C ALA A 12 7.27 -5.32 -9.04
N THR A 13 5.99 -5.67 -8.86
CA THR A 13 5.21 -5.29 -7.68
C THR A 13 5.78 -5.93 -6.41
N ALA A 14 6.20 -7.20 -6.48
CA ALA A 14 6.84 -7.87 -5.35
C ALA A 14 8.17 -7.20 -4.95
N ALA A 15 8.99 -6.79 -5.93
CA ALA A 15 10.24 -6.08 -5.70
C ALA A 15 10.01 -4.70 -5.07
N ALA A 16 9.07 -3.91 -5.64
CA ALA A 16 8.67 -2.61 -5.11
C ALA A 16 8.14 -2.71 -3.67
N LEU A 17 7.30 -3.71 -3.39
CA LEU A 17 6.78 -3.97 -2.04
C LEU A 17 7.91 -4.30 -1.06
N ARG A 18 8.86 -5.17 -1.44
CA ARG A 18 10.02 -5.50 -0.60
C ARG A 18 10.87 -4.27 -0.29
N GLU A 19 11.10 -3.43 -1.30
CA GLU A 19 11.86 -2.19 -1.14
C GLU A 19 11.17 -1.22 -0.19
N TRP A 20 9.89 -0.91 -0.42
CA TRP A 20 9.08 -0.04 0.43
C TRP A 20 9.02 -0.53 1.89
N VAL A 21 8.85 -1.84 2.09
CA VAL A 21 8.88 -2.44 3.43
C VAL A 21 10.22 -2.19 4.13
N THR A 22 11.30 -2.40 3.40
CA THR A 22 12.66 -2.36 3.95
C THR A 22 13.11 -0.93 4.22
N LYS A 23 12.84 -0.01 3.28
CA LYS A 23 13.33 1.37 3.33
C LYS A 23 12.35 2.34 4.00
N SER A 24 11.07 2.01 4.09
CA SER A 24 10.04 2.94 4.57
C SER A 24 9.25 2.39 5.75
N VAL A 25 8.61 1.23 5.62
CA VAL A 25 7.73 0.67 6.68
C VAL A 25 8.51 0.39 7.96
N LYS A 26 9.56 -0.43 7.88
CA LYS A 26 10.35 -0.82 9.05
C LYS A 26 11.00 0.39 9.73
N PRO A 27 11.67 1.32 9.02
CA PRO A 27 12.25 2.50 9.67
C PRO A 27 11.23 3.46 10.26
N ALA A 28 10.07 3.65 9.61
CA ALA A 28 9.03 4.54 10.11
C ALA A 28 8.35 4.01 11.39
N VAL A 29 8.15 2.69 11.49
CA VAL A 29 7.62 2.05 12.70
C VAL A 29 8.68 1.97 13.80
N GLY A 30 9.94 1.71 13.43
CA GLY A 30 11.05 1.59 14.36
C GLY A 30 10.77 0.53 15.43
N LYS A 31 10.89 0.91 16.70
CA LYS A 31 10.65 0.03 17.86
C LYS A 31 9.21 0.08 18.39
N ARG A 32 8.32 0.93 17.82
CA ARG A 32 6.93 1.03 18.30
C ARG A 32 6.29 -0.34 18.30
N GLY A 33 5.66 -0.71 19.42
CA GLY A 33 4.97 -1.98 19.57
C GLY A 33 5.84 -3.22 19.29
N GLY A 34 7.17 -3.13 19.45
CA GLY A 34 8.11 -4.21 19.12
C GLY A 34 8.42 -4.34 17.62
N GLY A 35 7.99 -3.38 16.79
CA GLY A 35 8.21 -3.38 15.34
C GLY A 35 7.12 -4.11 14.55
N VAL A 36 7.34 -4.21 13.23
CA VAL A 36 6.34 -4.74 12.29
C VAL A 36 6.21 -6.26 12.39
N ALA A 37 4.98 -6.72 12.65
CA ALA A 37 4.62 -8.14 12.62
C ALA A 37 4.07 -8.56 11.25
N SER A 38 3.13 -7.80 10.70
CA SER A 38 2.53 -8.08 9.40
C SER A 38 1.94 -6.85 8.71
N LEU A 39 1.63 -6.98 7.42
CA LEU A 39 0.83 -6.02 6.66
C LEU A 39 -0.54 -6.62 6.34
N LYS A 40 -1.60 -5.84 6.56
CA LYS A 40 -2.96 -6.21 6.18
C LYS A 40 -3.20 -5.88 4.72
N VAL A 41 -3.18 -6.92 3.87
CA VAL A 41 -3.53 -6.82 2.44
C VAL A 41 -5.04 -6.97 2.30
N VAL A 42 -5.69 -6.03 1.60
CA VAL A 42 -7.14 -6.06 1.37
C VAL A 42 -7.51 -6.28 -0.09
N ALA A 43 -6.59 -5.99 -1.02
CA ALA A 43 -6.70 -6.42 -2.40
C ALA A 43 -5.32 -6.63 -3.04
N HIS A 44 -5.32 -7.52 -4.02
CA HIS A 44 -4.20 -7.89 -4.88
C HIS A 44 -4.80 -8.32 -6.22
N TYR A 45 -4.13 -9.20 -6.99
CA TYR A 45 -4.65 -9.67 -8.28
C TYR A 45 -6.15 -9.97 -8.30
N SER A 46 -6.84 -9.33 -9.24
CA SER A 46 -8.26 -9.51 -9.52
C SER A 46 -8.45 -9.32 -11.03
N CYS A 47 -8.80 -10.39 -11.75
CA CYS A 47 -8.96 -10.37 -13.20
C CYS A 47 -10.18 -9.53 -13.60
N ARG A 48 -9.99 -8.22 -13.80
CA ARG A 48 -11.04 -7.28 -14.16
C ARG A 48 -10.52 -6.08 -14.94
N THR A 49 -11.42 -5.46 -15.69
CA THR A 49 -11.20 -4.13 -16.24
C THR A 49 -11.28 -3.06 -15.15
N ARG A 50 -10.77 -1.86 -15.45
CA ARG A 50 -10.95 -0.69 -14.58
C ARG A 50 -12.46 -0.42 -14.44
N ASN A 51 -12.89 -0.20 -13.20
CA ASN A 51 -14.30 0.04 -12.84
C ASN A 51 -15.28 -1.06 -13.31
N ASN A 52 -14.80 -2.28 -13.59
CA ASN A 52 -15.60 -3.40 -14.10
C ASN A 52 -16.39 -3.09 -15.39
N ARG A 53 -15.90 -2.15 -16.21
CA ARG A 53 -16.54 -1.80 -17.48
C ARG A 53 -16.10 -2.77 -18.58
N ALA A 54 -17.05 -3.48 -19.19
CA ALA A 54 -16.78 -4.37 -20.32
C ALA A 54 -16.06 -3.61 -21.46
N GLY A 55 -15.07 -4.23 -22.09
CA GLY A 55 -14.23 -3.61 -23.13
C GLY A 55 -13.27 -2.51 -22.65
N GLY A 56 -13.30 -2.15 -21.36
CA GLY A 56 -12.43 -1.13 -20.78
C GLY A 56 -10.98 -1.60 -20.60
N LYS A 57 -10.07 -0.65 -20.34
CA LYS A 57 -8.67 -0.93 -20.01
C LYS A 57 -8.57 -1.86 -18.80
N ILE A 58 -7.67 -2.85 -18.86
CA ILE A 58 -7.40 -3.76 -17.73
C ILE A 58 -6.90 -2.95 -16.51
N SER A 59 -7.42 -3.29 -15.33
CA SER A 59 -6.96 -2.71 -14.06
C SER A 59 -5.51 -3.07 -13.78
N GLU A 60 -4.77 -2.25 -13.04
CA GLU A 60 -3.42 -2.65 -12.61
C GLU A 60 -3.48 -3.87 -11.68
N HIS A 61 -4.53 -4.00 -10.86
CA HIS A 61 -4.85 -5.25 -10.15
C HIS A 61 -5.04 -6.44 -11.11
N GLY A 62 -5.68 -6.22 -12.27
CA GLY A 62 -5.87 -7.27 -13.29
C GLY A 62 -4.61 -7.71 -14.01
N LYS A 63 -3.53 -6.92 -13.92
CA LYS A 63 -2.19 -7.26 -14.44
C LYS A 63 -1.27 -7.82 -13.36
N GLY A 64 -1.75 -7.89 -12.10
CA GLY A 64 -0.89 -8.17 -10.96
C GLY A 64 0.11 -7.06 -10.64
N ASN A 65 -0.15 -5.84 -11.13
CA ASN A 65 0.69 -4.65 -10.96
C ASN A 65 0.41 -3.87 -9.67
N ALA A 66 -0.61 -4.25 -8.91
CA ALA A 66 -1.12 -3.46 -7.79
C ALA A 66 -1.32 -4.28 -6.51
N ILE A 67 -1.26 -3.60 -5.38
CA ILE A 67 -1.54 -4.15 -4.05
C ILE A 67 -2.15 -3.06 -3.16
N ASP A 68 -3.15 -3.45 -2.36
CA ASP A 68 -3.85 -2.55 -1.45
C ASP A 68 -3.59 -2.94 0.01
N ILE A 69 -3.07 -2.01 0.80
CA ILE A 69 -2.65 -2.22 2.19
C ILE A 69 -3.50 -1.37 3.13
N ALA A 70 -4.24 -2.02 4.02
CA ALA A 70 -5.14 -1.35 4.96
C ALA A 70 -4.54 -1.13 6.36
N ALA A 71 -3.48 -1.85 6.74
CA ALA A 71 -2.87 -1.69 8.05
C ALA A 71 -1.44 -2.23 8.14
N ILE A 72 -0.70 -1.70 9.11
CA ILE A 72 0.57 -2.26 9.60
C ILE A 72 0.32 -2.79 11.02
N ASN A 73 0.44 -4.11 11.20
CA ASN A 73 0.25 -4.74 12.50
C ASN A 73 1.60 -4.85 13.22
N LEU A 74 1.62 -4.49 14.49
CA LEU A 74 2.81 -4.48 15.34
C LEU A 74 2.87 -5.75 16.21
N ARG A 75 4.05 -6.06 16.75
CA ARG A 75 4.26 -7.28 17.55
C ARG A 75 3.51 -7.30 18.87
N ASN A 76 3.22 -6.13 19.45
CA ASN A 76 2.44 -6.00 20.67
C ASN A 76 0.91 -6.09 20.44
N GLY A 77 0.45 -6.35 19.21
CA GLY A 77 -0.97 -6.42 18.85
C GLY A 77 -1.59 -5.09 18.42
N GLU A 78 -0.87 -3.96 18.51
CA GLU A 78 -1.36 -2.69 17.96
C GLU A 78 -1.48 -2.79 16.42
N SER A 79 -2.58 -2.27 15.85
CA SER A 79 -2.77 -2.17 14.40
C SER A 79 -2.83 -0.71 13.98
N LEU A 80 -1.87 -0.28 13.16
CA LEU A 80 -1.85 1.03 12.53
C LEU A 80 -2.73 0.96 11.27
N THR A 81 -4.05 1.01 11.45
CA THR A 81 -5.01 0.99 10.33
C THR A 81 -4.96 2.31 9.56
N VAL A 82 -5.07 2.28 8.24
CA VAL A 82 -5.12 3.50 7.42
C VAL A 82 -6.37 4.32 7.77
N LEU A 83 -7.54 3.66 7.81
CA LEU A 83 -8.83 4.31 8.10
C LEU A 83 -8.82 5.20 9.35
N ARG A 84 -8.32 4.69 10.48
CA ARG A 84 -8.31 5.44 11.75
C ARG A 84 -6.98 6.17 11.95
N GLY A 85 -5.88 5.48 11.68
CA GLY A 85 -4.54 5.96 11.99
C GLY A 85 -4.11 7.16 11.16
N TRP A 86 -4.66 7.36 9.96
CA TRP A 86 -4.32 8.51 9.11
C TRP A 86 -4.67 9.85 9.74
N ARG A 87 -5.75 9.88 10.55
CA ARG A 87 -6.24 11.07 11.27
C ARG A 87 -5.92 11.03 12.76
N ASP A 88 -5.45 9.90 13.28
CA ASP A 88 -5.02 9.78 14.67
C ASP A 88 -3.69 10.52 14.91
N ARG A 89 -3.63 11.30 16.00
CA ARG A 89 -2.44 12.11 16.33
C ARG A 89 -1.20 11.26 16.60
N SER A 90 -1.36 10.06 17.15
CA SER A 90 -0.25 9.18 17.52
C SER A 90 0.27 8.34 16.36
N GLN A 91 -0.57 8.06 15.36
CA GLN A 91 -0.24 7.15 14.23
C GLN A 91 0.00 7.88 12.90
N SER A 92 -0.64 9.04 12.69
CA SER A 92 -0.62 9.76 11.41
C SER A 92 0.77 10.08 10.89
N LYS A 93 1.71 10.48 11.76
CA LYS A 93 3.10 10.76 11.37
C LYS A 93 3.80 9.53 10.78
N ILE A 94 3.57 8.35 11.37
CA ILE A 94 4.13 7.09 10.87
C ILE A 94 3.48 6.75 9.52
N LEU A 95 2.15 6.75 9.44
CA LEU A 95 1.43 6.37 8.23
C LEU A 95 1.71 7.30 7.05
N ARG A 96 1.82 8.61 7.28
CA ARG A 96 2.21 9.60 6.23
C ARG A 96 3.64 9.40 5.77
N ARG A 97 4.57 9.06 6.67
CA ARG A 97 5.96 8.73 6.29
C ARG A 97 6.00 7.45 5.46
N VAL A 98 5.24 6.44 5.86
CA VAL A 98 5.15 5.16 5.15
C VAL A 98 4.54 5.35 3.76
N HIS A 99 3.43 6.08 3.64
CA HIS A 99 2.79 6.40 2.36
C HIS A 99 3.74 7.19 1.45
N ARG A 100 4.39 8.25 1.95
CA ARG A 100 5.39 9.00 1.19
C ARG A 100 6.54 8.13 0.69
N GLY A 101 7.01 7.18 1.50
CA GLY A 101 8.09 6.27 1.14
C GLY A 101 7.73 5.27 0.02
N ALA A 102 6.46 5.15 -0.35
CA ALA A 102 6.05 4.35 -1.51
C ALA A 102 6.31 5.09 -2.84
N CYS A 103 6.50 6.42 -2.81
CA CYS A 103 6.82 7.21 -4.01
C CYS A 103 8.23 6.88 -4.52
N GLY A 104 8.33 6.51 -5.80
CA GLY A 104 9.56 6.04 -6.42
C GLY A 104 9.52 4.54 -6.70
N PRO A 105 9.51 3.66 -5.67
CA PRO A 105 9.35 2.22 -5.88
C PRO A 105 8.06 1.86 -6.63
N PHE A 106 6.99 2.61 -6.36
CA PHE A 106 5.73 2.49 -7.07
C PHE A 106 5.51 3.67 -8.03
N GLY A 107 4.83 3.38 -9.14
CA GLY A 107 4.46 4.37 -10.15
C GLY A 107 3.18 5.13 -9.79
N THR A 108 2.25 4.49 -9.09
CA THR A 108 1.06 5.15 -8.53
C THR A 108 0.98 4.85 -7.04
N VAL A 109 0.80 5.90 -6.24
CA VAL A 109 0.67 5.84 -4.78
C VAL A 109 -0.55 6.66 -4.40
N LEU A 110 -1.58 5.99 -3.92
CA LEU A 110 -2.82 6.62 -3.48
C LEU A 110 -3.06 6.31 -2.00
N GLY A 111 -3.62 7.28 -1.29
CA GLY A 111 -4.03 7.13 0.10
C GLY A 111 -5.23 8.01 0.45
N PRO A 112 -5.50 8.23 1.75
CA PRO A 112 -6.73 8.90 2.16
C PRO A 112 -6.86 10.37 1.74
N ASP A 113 -5.79 11.02 1.30
CA ASP A 113 -5.86 12.39 0.78
C ASP A 113 -6.06 12.41 -0.76
N SER A 114 -6.07 11.26 -1.44
CA SER A 114 -6.26 11.15 -2.89
C SER A 114 -7.71 11.31 -3.33
N ASP A 115 -8.61 10.48 -2.80
CA ASP A 115 -10.03 10.47 -3.12
C ASP A 115 -10.85 9.69 -2.07
N ARG A 116 -12.17 9.62 -2.28
CA ARG A 116 -13.11 8.95 -1.37
C ARG A 116 -12.97 7.42 -1.32
N TYR A 117 -12.38 6.79 -2.32
CA TYR A 117 -12.24 5.33 -2.41
C TYR A 117 -11.02 4.81 -1.66
N HIS A 118 -10.02 5.67 -1.39
CA HIS A 118 -8.76 5.30 -0.73
C HIS A 118 -8.69 5.76 0.73
N GLN A 119 -9.84 5.96 1.39
CA GLN A 119 -9.89 6.43 2.78
C GLN A 119 -9.40 5.39 3.79
N ASP A 120 -9.50 4.10 3.46
CA ASP A 120 -9.28 2.99 4.38
C ASP A 120 -8.07 2.10 4.02
N HIS A 121 -7.38 2.40 2.91
CA HIS A 121 -6.21 1.67 2.46
C HIS A 121 -5.29 2.55 1.61
N PHE A 122 -4.06 2.08 1.45
CA PHE A 122 -3.18 2.59 0.41
C PHE A 122 -3.28 1.71 -0.82
N HIS A 123 -3.46 2.30 -2.00
CA HIS A 123 -3.34 1.61 -3.29
C HIS A 123 -1.97 1.94 -3.89
N PHE A 124 -1.18 0.91 -4.17
CA PHE A 124 0.12 1.04 -4.80
C PHE A 124 0.18 0.21 -6.08
N ASP A 125 0.64 0.81 -7.18
CA ASP A 125 0.89 0.08 -8.42
C ASP A 125 2.18 0.51 -9.12
N VAL A 126 2.71 -0.38 -9.96
CA VAL A 126 3.96 -0.18 -10.72
C VAL A 126 3.72 0.35 -12.14
N ALA A 127 2.56 0.96 -12.42
CA ALA A 127 2.31 1.54 -13.74
C ALA A 127 3.29 2.69 -14.02
N SER A 128 3.90 2.70 -15.19
CA SER A 128 4.80 3.78 -15.60
C SER A 128 4.00 4.98 -16.10
N HIS A 129 4.39 6.18 -15.66
CA HIS A 129 3.86 7.46 -16.13
C HIS A 129 5.00 8.33 -16.68
N ARG A 130 4.72 9.16 -17.67
CA ARG A 130 5.73 10.02 -18.33
C ARG A 130 6.39 11.04 -17.37
N SER A 131 5.66 11.48 -16.35
CA SER A 131 6.11 12.48 -15.37
C SER A 131 6.74 11.89 -14.10
N GLY A 132 7.05 10.59 -14.10
CA GLY A 132 7.47 9.87 -12.89
C GLY A 132 6.31 9.44 -12.00
N SER A 133 6.58 9.07 -10.75
CA SER A 133 5.57 8.53 -9.83
C SER A 133 4.44 9.53 -9.55
N TYR A 134 3.20 9.08 -9.71
CA TYR A 134 2.00 9.80 -9.28
C TYR A 134 1.71 9.49 -7.82
N CYS A 135 1.87 10.49 -6.96
CA CYS A 135 1.68 10.34 -5.51
C CYS A 135 0.66 11.34 -4.96
N ARG A 136 -0.41 10.80 -4.36
CA ARG A 136 -1.49 11.56 -3.74
C ARG A 136 -1.98 10.89 -2.47
#